data_AF-A0A936TNL7-F1
#
_entry.id   AF-A0A936TNL7-F1
#
_cell.length_a   1.000
_cell.length_b   1.000
_cell.length_c   1.000
_cell.angle_alpha   90.00
_cell.angle_beta   90.00
_cell.angle_gamma   90.00
#
_symmetry.space_group_name_H-M   'P 1'
#
loop_
_entity.id
_entity.type
_entity.pdbx_description
1 polymer ?
#
loop_
_entity_poly.entity_id
_entity_poly.type
_entity_poly.pdbx_seq_one_letter_code
_entity_poly.pdbx_strand_id
1 'polypeptide(L)'
;MRNATPTRGRFSFRRDRLPTPADYYAAQGLQLTGRGAWRNAVCPFHKDTHPSLRVRIETGAFRCMVCGAHGGDVLAFHMKRYGLRFIEATKALGAWEIGR
;
A
#
# COMPACT_ATOMS: atom_id res chain seq x y z
N MET A 1 23.98 28.42 -31.53
CA MET A 1 22.55 28.27 -31.18
C MET A 1 22.40 26.91 -30.52
N ARG A 2 22.28 26.82 -29.20
CA ARG A 2 22.14 25.52 -28.50
C ARG A 2 20.66 25.18 -28.41
N ASN A 3 20.20 24.25 -29.25
CA ASN A 3 18.84 23.71 -29.15
C ASN A 3 18.75 22.87 -27.88
N ALA A 4 18.05 23.40 -26.86
CA ALA A 4 17.68 22.64 -25.68
C ALA A 4 16.53 21.68 -26.05
N THR A 5 16.79 20.38 -26.01
CA THR A 5 15.77 19.34 -26.09
C THR A 5 14.79 19.52 -24.91
N PRO A 6 13.46 19.57 -25.12
CA PRO A 6 12.52 19.60 -24.02
C PRO A 6 12.63 18.28 -23.24
N THR A 7 13.11 18.33 -22.01
CA THR A 7 13.07 17.22 -21.07
C THR A 7 11.61 16.88 -20.80
N ARG A 8 11.11 15.80 -21.41
CA ARG A 8 9.84 15.18 -21.03
C ARG A 8 9.89 14.96 -19.51
N GLY A 9 8.94 15.55 -18.77
CA GLY A 9 8.88 15.46 -17.33
C GLY A 9 9.03 14.02 -16.86
N ARG A 10 10.00 13.75 -16.00
CA ARG A 10 10.31 12.40 -15.54
C ARG A 10 9.21 11.95 -14.59
N PHE A 11 8.27 11.15 -15.08
CA PHE A 11 7.31 10.49 -14.20
C PHE A 11 8.03 9.44 -13.37
N SER A 12 7.90 9.51 -12.04
CA SER A 12 8.59 8.56 -11.15
C SER A 12 7.75 8.20 -9.93
N PHE A 13 7.82 6.93 -9.54
CA PHE A 13 7.26 6.43 -8.30
C PHE A 13 8.20 6.77 -7.13
N ARG A 14 7.66 7.45 -6.13
CA ARG A 14 8.32 7.89 -4.91
C ARG A 14 7.91 7.01 -3.75
N ARG A 15 8.64 5.91 -3.54
CA ARG A 15 8.35 4.94 -2.46
C ARG A 15 8.39 5.59 -1.08
N ASP A 16 9.25 6.59 -0.90
CA ASP A 16 9.38 7.41 0.30
C ASP A 16 8.13 8.22 0.65
N ARG A 17 7.20 8.40 -0.29
CA ARG A 17 5.92 9.09 -0.09
C ARG A 17 4.76 8.17 0.28
N LEU A 18 4.97 6.85 0.32
CA LEU A 18 3.93 5.95 0.79
C LEU A 18 3.59 6.26 2.26
N PRO A 19 2.33 6.16 2.67
CA PRO A 19 1.96 6.30 4.08
C PRO A 19 2.65 5.23 4.91
N THR A 20 2.88 5.51 6.19
CA THR A 20 3.40 4.49 7.11
C THR A 20 2.41 3.32 7.16
N PRO A 21 2.86 2.07 7.35
CA PRO A 21 1.93 0.94 7.41
C PRO A 21 0.86 1.07 8.48
N ALA A 22 1.21 1.59 9.65
CA ALA A 22 0.27 1.77 10.75
C ALA A 22 -0.84 2.78 10.36
N ASP A 23 -0.45 3.96 9.87
CA ASP A 23 -1.42 5.00 9.47
C ASP A 23 -2.28 4.53 8.30
N TYR A 24 -1.66 3.86 7.32
CA TYR A 24 -2.36 3.32 6.17
C TYR A 24 -3.46 2.34 6.61
N TYR A 25 -3.11 1.30 7.38
CA TYR A 25 -4.11 0.29 7.77
C TYR A 25 -5.20 0.87 8.67
N ALA A 26 -4.87 1.79 9.58
CA ALA A 26 -5.87 2.51 10.36
C ALA A 26 -6.86 3.28 9.46
N ALA A 27 -6.35 4.00 8.45
CA ALA A 27 -7.18 4.71 7.46
C ALA A 27 -8.02 3.76 6.59
N GLN A 28 -7.61 2.50 6.42
CA GLN A 28 -8.40 1.45 5.77
C GLN A 28 -9.47 0.83 6.70
N GLY A 29 -9.60 1.32 7.94
CA GLY A 29 -10.54 0.82 8.94
C GLY A 29 -10.08 -0.44 9.66
N LEU A 30 -8.81 -0.85 9.51
CA LEU A 30 -8.30 -2.03 10.20
C LEU A 30 -7.94 -1.68 11.64
N GLN A 31 -8.62 -2.33 12.58
CA GLN A 31 -8.26 -2.31 13.99
C GLN A 31 -7.12 -3.32 14.21
N LEU A 32 -5.91 -2.81 14.46
CA LEU A 32 -4.72 -3.63 14.65
C LEU A 32 -4.60 -4.08 16.12
N THR A 33 -4.48 -5.38 16.34
CA THR A 33 -4.33 -5.98 17.68
C THR A 33 -3.07 -6.82 17.79
N GLY A 34 -2.71 -7.22 19.02
CA GLY A 34 -1.48 -7.95 19.33
C GLY A 34 -0.30 -7.02 19.68
N ARG A 35 0.92 -7.56 19.76
CA ARG A 35 2.16 -6.83 20.07
C ARG A 35 3.25 -7.17 19.05
N GLY A 36 4.30 -6.34 18.97
CA GLY A 36 5.44 -6.55 18.07
C GLY A 36 5.21 -6.10 16.63
N ALA A 37 6.09 -6.52 15.72
CA ALA A 37 6.10 -6.09 14.32
C ALA A 37 4.91 -6.65 13.51
N TRP A 38 4.43 -7.85 13.84
CA TRP A 38 3.26 -8.45 13.21
C TRP A 38 2.02 -8.24 14.08
N ARG A 39 0.97 -7.65 13.50
CA ARG A 39 -0.32 -7.39 14.15
C ARG A 39 -1.43 -8.16 13.45
N ASN A 40 -2.49 -8.45 14.19
CA ASN A 40 -3.68 -9.12 13.67
C ASN A 40 -4.76 -8.08 13.32
N ALA A 41 -5.57 -8.36 12.31
CA ALA A 41 -6.74 -7.57 11.92
C ALA A 41 -7.80 -8.48 11.27
N VAL A 42 -9.05 -7.99 11.21
CA VAL A 42 -10.09 -8.62 10.38
C VAL A 42 -9.76 -8.39 8.91
N CYS A 43 -9.87 -9.43 8.09
CA CYS A 43 -9.47 -9.36 6.70
C CYS A 43 -10.54 -8.66 5.85
N PRO A 44 -10.21 -7.59 5.10
CA PRO A 44 -11.18 -6.90 4.25
C PRO A 44 -11.33 -7.54 2.86
N PHE A 45 -10.57 -8.61 2.56
CA PHE A 45 -10.56 -9.27 1.25
C PHE A 45 -11.61 -10.38 1.11
N HIS A 46 -12.27 -10.77 2.21
CA HIS A 46 -13.39 -11.69 2.21
C HIS A 46 -14.35 -11.32 3.35
N LYS A 47 -15.53 -11.95 3.39
CA LYS A 47 -16.46 -11.79 4.50
C LYS A 47 -15.87 -12.45 5.73
N ASP A 48 -15.29 -11.64 6.60
CA ASP A 48 -14.57 -12.10 7.78
C ASP A 48 -15.11 -11.43 9.03
N THR A 49 -15.22 -12.19 10.11
CA THR A 49 -15.67 -11.72 11.44
C THR A 49 -14.63 -12.02 12.51
N HIS A 50 -13.56 -12.74 12.19
CA HIS A 50 -12.48 -13.09 13.11
C HIS A 50 -11.15 -12.56 12.58
N PRO A 51 -10.20 -12.12 13.42
CA PRO A 51 -8.92 -11.64 12.91
C PRO A 51 -8.12 -12.73 12.16
N SER A 52 -8.22 -12.78 10.83
CA SER A 52 -7.50 -13.74 9.98
C SER A 52 -6.35 -13.11 9.18
N LEU A 53 -6.24 -11.78 9.21
CA LEU A 53 -5.21 -11.02 8.51
C LEU A 53 -4.05 -10.71 9.46
N ARG A 54 -2.82 -10.99 9.00
CA ARG A 54 -1.58 -10.55 9.63
C ARG A 54 -1.00 -9.40 8.81
N VAL A 55 -0.61 -8.31 9.47
CA VAL A 55 0.09 -7.18 8.86
C VAL A 55 1.40 -6.88 9.58
N ARG A 56 2.45 -6.51 8.85
CA ARG A 56 3.75 -6.13 9.40
C ARG A 56 3.88 -4.61 9.41
N ILE A 57 3.88 -3.98 10.59
CA ILE A 57 3.81 -2.51 10.74
C ILE A 57 5.07 -1.78 10.27
N GLU A 58 6.19 -2.49 10.11
CA GLU A 58 7.45 -1.90 9.61
C GLU A 58 7.50 -1.83 8.08
N THR A 59 6.93 -2.81 7.37
CA THR A 59 7.05 -2.93 5.90
C THR A 59 5.73 -2.75 5.17
N GLY A 60 4.60 -2.92 5.84
CA GLY A 60 3.28 -3.02 5.22
C GLY A 60 3.03 -4.36 4.53
N ALA A 61 3.83 -5.39 4.81
CA ALA A 61 3.55 -6.72 4.31
C ALA A 61 2.28 -7.28 4.96
N PHE A 62 1.49 -8.04 4.22
CA PHE A 62 0.27 -8.66 4.75
C PHE A 62 0.07 -10.08 4.23
N ARG A 63 -0.61 -10.90 5.03
CA ARG A 63 -1.08 -12.23 4.65
C ARG A 63 -2.34 -12.59 5.44
N CYS A 64 -3.41 -12.94 4.74
CA CYS A 64 -4.58 -13.58 5.33
C CYS A 64 -4.40 -15.10 5.28
N MET A 65 -4.59 -15.77 6.42
CA MET A 65 -4.41 -17.23 6.50
C MET A 65 -5.63 -18.02 6.03
N VAL A 66 -6.75 -17.34 5.75
CA VAL A 66 -8.00 -17.96 5.29
C VAL A 66 -8.17 -17.80 3.77
N CYS A 67 -8.28 -16.57 3.27
CA CYS A 67 -8.48 -16.33 1.83
C CYS A 67 -7.18 -16.27 1.02
N GLY A 68 -6.01 -16.38 1.67
CA GLY A 68 -4.70 -16.37 1.00
C GLY A 68 -4.24 -15.01 0.44
N ALA A 69 -5.02 -13.94 0.62
CA ALA A 69 -4.62 -12.60 0.18
C ALA A 69 -3.30 -12.17 0.84
N HIS A 70 -2.33 -11.72 0.03
CA HIS A 70 -0.99 -11.35 0.50
C HIS A 70 -0.35 -10.26 -0.36
N GLY A 71 0.70 -9.63 0.16
CA GLY A 71 1.53 -8.63 -0.52
C GLY A 71 2.66 -8.10 0.36
N GLY A 72 3.64 -7.42 -0.26
CA GLY A 72 4.89 -7.03 0.40
C GLY A 72 4.90 -5.66 1.07
N ASP A 73 3.94 -4.78 0.74
CA ASP A 73 3.83 -3.43 1.28
C ASP A 73 2.39 -2.88 1.20
N VAL A 74 2.20 -1.65 1.70
CA VAL A 74 0.91 -0.94 1.67
C VAL A 74 0.40 -0.68 0.25
N LEU A 75 1.29 -0.53 -0.72
CA LEU A 75 0.92 -0.33 -2.12
C LEU A 75 0.30 -1.62 -2.69
N ALA A 76 0.92 -2.77 -2.44
CA ALA A 76 0.37 -4.07 -2.83
C ALA A 76 -1.00 -4.33 -2.19
N PHE A 77 -1.17 -3.93 -0.92
CA PHE A 77 -2.47 -4.02 -0.26
C PHE A 77 -3.51 -3.13 -0.95
N HIS A 78 -3.16 -1.87 -1.23
CA HIS A 78 -4.04 -0.90 -1.87
C HIS A 78 -4.47 -1.36 -3.26
N MET A 79 -3.51 -1.80 -4.09
CA MET A 79 -3.77 -2.39 -5.40
C MET A 79 -4.77 -3.53 -5.30
N LYS A 80 -4.55 -4.48 -4.39
CA LYS A 80 -5.43 -5.65 -4.23
C LYS A 80 -6.81 -5.27 -3.70
N ARG A 81 -6.90 -4.31 -2.76
CA ARG A 81 -8.15 -3.93 -2.08
C ARG A 81 -9.12 -3.23 -3.02
N TYR A 82 -8.57 -2.45 -3.95
CA TYR A 82 -9.33 -1.57 -4.84
C TYR A 82 -9.27 -2.00 -6.32
N GLY A 83 -8.59 -3.11 -6.65
CA GLY A 83 -8.47 -3.59 -8.03
C GLY A 83 -7.67 -2.64 -8.93
N LEU A 84 -6.73 -1.89 -8.36
CA LEU A 84 -5.96 -0.87 -9.07
C LEU A 84 -4.67 -1.44 -9.65
N ARG A 85 -4.27 -0.95 -10.82
CA ARG A 85 -2.93 -1.18 -11.34
C ARG A 85 -1.92 -0.28 -10.62
N PHE A 86 -0.65 -0.61 -10.77
CA PHE A 86 0.46 0.05 -10.06
C PHE A 86 0.43 1.59 -10.15
N ILE A 87 0.26 2.15 -11.35
CA ILE A 87 0.26 3.61 -11.56
C ILE A 87 -0.96 4.27 -10.90
N GLU A 88 -2.12 3.62 -10.97
CA GLU A 88 -3.36 4.14 -10.37
C GLU A 88 -3.24 4.14 -8.85
N ALA A 89 -2.70 3.06 -8.28
CA ALA A 89 -2.50 2.96 -6.83
C ALA A 89 -1.43 3.93 -6.32
N THR A 90 -0.33 4.13 -7.05
CA THR A 90 0.69 5.12 -6.65
C THR A 90 0.16 6.55 -6.72
N LYS A 91 -0.68 6.88 -7.72
CA LYS A 91 -1.39 8.16 -7.78
C LYS A 91 -2.37 8.32 -6.62
N ALA A 92 -3.17 7.30 -6.33
CA ALA A 92 -4.14 7.30 -5.22
C ALA A 92 -3.46 7.50 -3.85
N LEU A 93 -2.24 6.98 -3.69
CA LEU A 93 -1.43 7.13 -2.47
C LEU A 93 -0.53 8.37 -2.47
N GLY A 94 -0.63 9.27 -3.46
CA GLY A 94 0.21 10.47 -3.55
C GLY A 94 1.70 10.21 -3.82
N ALA A 95 2.05 8.97 -4.20
CA ALA A 95 3.42 8.52 -4.43
C ALA A 95 3.84 8.59 -5.92
N TRP A 96 3.01 9.17 -6.78
CA TRP A 96 3.33 9.39 -8.20
C TRP A 96 3.75 10.85 -8.43
N GLU A 97 5.00 11.07 -8.81
CA GLU A 97 5.54 12.40 -9.08
C GLU A 97 5.70 12.65 -10.58
N ILE A 98 5.39 13.88 -11.00
CA ILE A 98 5.72 14.40 -12.32
C ILE A 98 6.92 15.33 -12.13
N GLY A 99 8.10 14.89 -12.55
CA GLY A 99 9.29 15.74 -12.53
C GLY A 99 9.06 17.01 -13.35
N ARG A 100 9.15 18.17 -12.70
CA ARG A 100 9.25 19.48 -13.35
C ARG A 100 10.67 19.73 -13.81
#